data_AF-A0A1G2MQ99-F1
#
_entry.id   AF-A0A1G2MQ99-F1
#
_cell.length_a   1.000
_cell.length_b   1.000
_cell.length_c   1.000
_cell.angle_alpha   90.00
_cell.angle_beta   90.00
_cell.angle_gamma   90.00
#
_symmetry.space_group_name_H-M   'P 1'
#
loop_
_entity.id
_entity.type
_entity.pdbx_description
1 polymer ?
#
loop_
_entity_poly.entity_id
_entity_poly.type
_entity_poly.pdbx_seq_one_letter_code
_entity_poly.pdbx_strand_id
1 'polypeptide(L)' 'MWSFVKGKQVNGKRKKLSDVPAITPEAEAFAKDLKKRGFKFLGATTIYAHMQAVGMVNDHITDCFRYKKL' A
#
# COMPACT_ATOMS: atom_id res chain seq x y z
N MET A 1 12.36 -2.05 -0.34
CA MET A 1 10.96 -1.90 0.12
C MET A 1 10.45 -0.49 -0.15
N TRP A 2 10.91 0.54 0.58
CA TRP A 2 10.40 1.92 0.43
C TRP A 2 10.69 2.59 -0.93
N SER A 3 11.59 2.04 -1.74
CA SER A 3 11.83 2.49 -3.12
C SER A 3 10.58 2.45 -4.00
N PHE A 4 9.64 1.52 -3.75
CA PHE A 4 8.38 1.42 -4.51
C PHE A 4 7.43 2.60 -4.26
N VAL A 5 7.65 3.36 -3.17
CA VAL A 5 6.94 4.60 -2.85
C VAL A 5 7.88 5.83 -2.86
N LYS A 6 9.01 5.74 -3.58
CA LYS A 6 10.01 6.83 -3.69
C LYS A 6 10.50 7.35 -2.33
N GLY A 7 10.56 6.47 -1.33
CA GLY A 7 11.02 6.82 0.02
C GLY A 7 10.05 7.69 0.82
N LYS A 8 8.83 7.94 0.34
CA LYS A 8 7.83 8.77 1.02
C LYS A 8 6.52 8.00 1.13
N GLN A 9 5.80 8.20 2.23
CA GLN A 9 4.47 7.63 2.35
C GLN A 9 3.54 8.21 1.28
N VAL A 10 2.75 7.34 0.65
CA VAL A 10 1.67 7.73 -0.27
C VAL A 10 0.41 7.97 0.53
N ASN A 11 -0.16 9.17 0.45
CA ASN A 11 -1.46 9.45 1.08
C ASN A 11 -2.58 9.23 0.06
N GLY A 12 -3.45 8.26 0.32
CA GLY A 12 -4.58 7.89 -0.56
C GLY A 12 -5.74 8.89 -0.55
N LYS A 13 -5.85 9.73 0.49
CA LYS A 13 -6.90 10.77 0.66
C LYS A 13 -8.33 10.24 0.46
N ARG A 14 -8.60 9.03 0.97
CA ARG A 14 -9.86 8.28 0.77
C ARG A 14 -10.97 8.88 1.63
N LYS A 15 -12.16 9.11 1.08
CA LYS A 15 -13.30 9.61 1.87
C LYS A 15 -14.11 8.49 2.48
N LYS A 16 -14.20 7.36 1.77
CA LYS A 16 -14.94 6.16 2.17
C LYS A 16 -14.06 4.93 1.98
N LEU A 17 -14.39 3.86 2.69
CA LEU A 17 -13.68 2.59 2.58
C LEU A 17 -13.76 2.00 1.15
N SER A 18 -14.89 2.21 0.46
CA SER A 18 -15.07 1.84 -0.94
C SER A 18 -14.13 2.55 -1.91
N ASP A 19 -13.50 3.66 -1.51
CA ASP A 19 -12.56 4.41 -2.35
C ASP A 19 -11.15 3.80 -2.29
N VAL A 20 -10.91 2.87 -1.37
CA VAL A 20 -9.64 2.15 -1.24
C VAL A 20 -9.56 1.11 -2.36
N PRO A 21 -8.56 1.18 -3.25
CA PRO A 21 -8.44 0.21 -4.33
C PRO A 21 -7.97 -1.14 -3.77
N ALA A 22 -8.28 -2.23 -4.46
CA ALA A 22 -7.80 -3.55 -4.06
C ALA A 22 -6.29 -3.76 -4.34
N ILE A 23 -5.75 -3.04 -5.33
CA ILE A 23 -4.35 -3.08 -5.77
C ILE A 23 -3.90 -1.71 -6.28
N THR A 24 -2.58 -1.52 -6.41
CA THR A 24 -1.96 -0.34 -7.05
C THR A 24 -0.81 -0.76 -7.96
N PRO A 25 -0.43 0.06 -8.96
CA PRO A 25 0.73 -0.21 -9.81
C PRO A 25 2.03 -0.42 -9.02
N GLU A 26 2.21 0.32 -7.92
CA GLU A 26 3.35 0.18 -7.02
C GLU A 26 3.35 -1.21 -6.35
N ALA A 27 2.19 -1.70 -5.90
CA ALA A 27 2.05 -3.02 -5.30
C ALA A 27 2.28 -4.15 -6.32
N GLU A 28 1.86 -3.99 -7.57
CA GLU A 28 2.14 -4.94 -8.65
C GLU A 28 3.63 -5.02 -8.96
N ALA A 29 4.29 -3.87 -9.08
CA ALA A 29 5.74 -3.80 -9.30
C ALA A 29 6.50 -4.46 -8.14
N PHE A 30 6.06 -4.21 -6.90
CA PHE A 30 6.68 -4.77 -5.72
C PHE A 30 6.43 -6.29 -5.60
N ALA A 31 5.22 -6.77 -5.83
CA ALA A 31 4.91 -8.21 -5.87
C ALA A 31 5.73 -8.95 -6.94
N LYS A 32 5.91 -8.34 -8.12
CA LYS A 32 6.75 -8.89 -9.19
C LYS A 32 8.22 -8.99 -8.79
N ASP A 33 8.76 -7.97 -8.13
CA ASP A 33 10.13 -7.99 -7.61
C ASP A 33 10.33 -9.07 -6.55
N LEU A 34 9.39 -9.20 -5.61
CA LEU A 34 9.43 -10.25 -4.58
C LEU A 34 9.34 -11.66 -5.17
N LYS A 35 8.49 -11.86 -6.19
CA LYS A 35 8.40 -13.13 -6.92
C LYS A 35 9.76 -13.49 -7.57
N LYS A 36 10.45 -12.52 -8.16
CA LYS A 36 11.81 -12.72 -8.73
C LYS A 36 12.83 -13.08 -7.66
N ARG A 37 12.69 -12.55 -6.45
CA ARG A 37 13.54 -12.86 -5.29
C ARG A 37 13.19 -14.19 -4.60
N GLY A 38 12.22 -14.94 -5.13
CA GLY A 38 11.87 -16.28 -4.64
C GLY A 38 10.74 -16.32 -3.59
N PHE A 39 10.18 -15.18 -3.20
CA PHE A 39 9.04 -15.15 -2.28
C PHE A 39 7.79 -15.78 -2.92
N LYS A 40 6.96 -16.43 -2.10
CA LYS A 40 5.74 -17.14 -2.51
C LYS A 40 4.52 -16.57 -1.79
N PHE A 41 3.33 -16.75 -2.36
CA PHE A 41 2.04 -16.27 -1.82
C PHE A 41 1.90 -14.74 -1.69
N LEU A 42 2.81 -13.98 -2.29
CA LEU A 42 2.82 -12.51 -2.25
C LEU A 42 2.30 -11.93 -3.57
N GLY A 43 0.99 -12.07 -3.81
CA GLY A 43 0.30 -11.40 -4.92
C GLY A 43 0.15 -9.90 -4.70
N ALA A 44 -0.25 -9.16 -5.74
CA ALA A 44 -0.39 -7.70 -5.69
C ALA A 44 -1.34 -7.22 -4.57
N THR A 45 -2.47 -7.90 -4.36
CA THR A 45 -3.41 -7.60 -3.26
C THR A 45 -2.75 -7.76 -1.89
N THR A 46 -2.04 -8.87 -1.66
CA THR A 46 -1.31 -9.12 -0.41
C THR A 46 -0.24 -8.06 -0.17
N ILE A 47 0.48 -7.67 -1.22
CA ILE A 47 1.51 -6.64 -1.13
C ILE A 47 0.92 -5.26 -0.91
N TYR A 48 -0.23 -4.94 -1.50
CA TYR A 48 -0.92 -3.69 -1.22
C TYR A 48 -1.38 -3.61 0.23
N ALA A 49 -1.99 -4.69 0.75
CA ALA A 49 -2.35 -4.79 2.17
C ALA A 49 -1.12 -4.65 3.09
N HIS A 50 0.01 -5.26 2.73
CA HIS A 50 1.27 -5.07 3.45
C HIS A 50 1.73 -3.61 3.42
N MET A 51 1.72 -2.96 2.26
CA MET A 51 2.11 -1.56 2.10
C MET A 51 1.25 -0.62 2.97
N GLN A 52 -0.05 -0.90 3.09
CA GLN A 52 -0.95 -0.19 4.01
C GLN A 52 -0.55 -0.45 5.48
N ALA A 53 -0.37 -1.71 5.86
CA ALA A 53 -0.09 -2.11 7.24
C ALA A 53 1.24 -1.56 7.78
N VAL A 54 2.28 -1.49 6.95
CA VAL A 54 3.61 -0.96 7.34
C VAL A 54 3.76 0.55 7.14
N GLY A 55 2.68 1.23 6.73
CA GLY A 55 2.64 2.69 6.60
C GLY A 55 3.32 3.26 5.35
N MET A 56 3.57 2.44 4.32
CA MET A 56 3.97 2.96 3.00
C MET A 56 2.82 3.68 2.31
N VAL A 57 1.59 3.24 2.56
CA VAL A 57 0.37 3.87 2.08
C VAL A 57 -0.50 4.22 3.28
N ASN A 58 -0.86 5.50 3.41
CA ASN A 58 -1.88 5.94 4.35
C ASN A 58 -3.23 5.95 3.63
N ASP A 59 -3.96 4.84 3.78
CA ASP A 59 -5.34 4.66 3.31
C ASP A 59 -6.36 4.75 4.46
N HIS A 60 -5.97 5.30 5.61
CA HIS A 60 -7.00 5.72 6.56
C HIS A 60 -7.95 6.69 5.86
N ILE A 61 -9.25 6.45 6.00
CA ILE A 61 -10.27 7.35 5.49
C ILE A 61 -10.22 8.70 6.22
N THR A 62 -10.61 9.78 5.56
CA THR A 62 -10.38 11.16 6.02
C THR A 62 -11.05 11.51 7.35
N ASP A 63 -12.09 10.78 7.75
CA ASP A 63 -12.80 10.89 9.03
C ASP A 63 -12.17 10.04 10.15
N CYS A 64 -11.22 9.15 9.84
CA CYS A 64 -10.50 8.37 10.83
C CYS A 64 -9.62 9.28 11.70
N PHE A 65 -9.70 9.12 13.03
CA PHE A 65 -8.90 9.89 14.00
C PHE A 65 -7.36 9.73 13.84
N ARG A 66 -6.93 8.73 13.06
CA ARG A 66 -5.51 8.47 12.73
C ARG A 66 -5.05 9.11 11.42
N TYR A 67 -5.96 9.59 10.56
CA TYR A 67 -5.63 10.05 9.20
C TYR A 67 -4.55 11.14 9.16
N LYS A 68 -4.63 12.13 10.06
CA LYS A 68 -3.66 13.25 10.14
C LYS A 68 -2.40 12.96 10.97
N LYS A 69 -2.30 11.77 11.58
CA LYS A 69 -1.20 11.41 12.47
C LYS A 69 -0.11 10.57 11.79
N LEU A 70 -0.24 10.36 10.48
CA LEU A 70 0.55 9.43 9.68
C LEU A 70 1.13 10.13 8.44
#